data_AF-A0A7X3MH02-F1
#
_entry.id   AF-A0A7X3MH02-F1
#
_cell.length_a   1.000
_cell.length_b   1.000
_cell.length_c   1.000
_cell.angle_alpha   90.00
_cell.angle_beta   90.00
_cell.angle_gamma   90.00
#
_symmetry.space_group_name_H-M   'P 1'
#
loop_
_entity.id
_entity.type
_entity.pdbx_description
1 polymer ?
#
loop_
_entity_poly.entity_id
_entity_poly.type
_entity_poly.pdbx_seq_one_letter_code
_entity_poly.pdbx_strand_id
1 'polypeptide(L)' 'MLFEKEIREAENKLNKKGFYVCNMVEPNNQQYEVYNGDGEVMIDHLSIAQLIDLSNMI' A
#
# COMPACT_ATOMS: atom_id res chain seq x y z
N MET A 1 -13.62 -4.81 -4.86
CA MET A 1 -12.80 -3.95 -5.74
C MET A 1 -12.02 -4.85 -6.71
N LEU A 2 -11.58 -4.37 -7.89
CA LEU A 2 -10.63 -5.16 -8.69
C LEU A 2 -9.34 -5.35 -7.87
N PHE A 3 -8.77 -6.55 -7.85
CA PHE A 3 -7.55 -6.90 -7.09
C PHE A 3 -7.64 -6.84 -5.55
N GLU A 4 -8.84 -6.89 -4.98
CA GLU A 4 -9.04 -6.75 -3.51
C GLU A 4 -8.26 -7.79 -2.70
N LYS A 5 -8.15 -9.02 -3.19
CA LYS A 5 -7.40 -10.08 -2.51
C LYS A 5 -5.89 -9.78 -2.52
N GLU A 6 -5.37 -9.40 -3.67
CA GLU A 6 -3.95 -9.09 -3.89
C GLU A 6 -3.53 -7.85 -3.10
N ILE A 7 -4.38 -6.82 -3.06
CA ILE A 7 -4.18 -5.63 -2.21
C ILE A 7 -4.10 -6.05 -0.76
N ARG A 8 -5.07 -6.82 -0.25
CA ARG A 8 -5.08 -7.28 1.14
C ARG A 8 -3.87 -8.16 1.47
N GLU A 9 -3.40 -8.97 0.54
CA GLU A 9 -2.16 -9.75 0.70
C GLU A 9 -0.92 -8.85 0.78
N ALA A 10 -0.83 -7.82 -0.06
CA ALA A 10 0.24 -6.83 -0.02
C ALA A 10 0.24 -6.04 1.30
N GLU A 11 -0.93 -5.58 1.74
CA GLU A 11 -1.12 -4.91 3.03
C GLU A 11 -0.63 -5.78 4.19
N ASN A 12 -1.01 -7.07 4.21
CA ASN A 12 -0.59 -7.98 5.26
C ASN A 12 0.93 -8.22 5.28
N LYS A 13 1.59 -8.26 4.11
CA LYS A 13 3.06 -8.42 4.03
C LYS A 13 3.78 -7.18 4.56
N LEU A 14 3.30 -6.00 4.18
CA LEU A 14 3.84 -4.71 4.61
C LEU A 14 3.59 -4.47 6.10
N ASN A 15 2.40 -4.82 6.60
CA ASN A 15 2.04 -4.68 8.01
C ASN A 15 2.92 -5.53 8.94
N LYS A 16 3.25 -6.76 8.53
CA LYS A 16 4.21 -7.61 9.27
C LYS A 16 5.62 -6.99 9.38
N LYS A 17 5.93 -5.98 8.57
CA LYS A 17 7.21 -5.27 8.53
C LYS A 17 7.12 -3.88 9.19
N GLY A 18 5.99 -3.54 9.80
CA GLY A 18 5.77 -2.28 10.48
C GLY A 18 5.30 -1.14 9.57
N PHE A 19 4.87 -1.46 8.34
CA PHE A 19 4.32 -0.47 7.42
C PHE A 19 2.79 -0.54 7.37
N TYR A 20 2.16 0.61 7.14
CA TYR A 20 0.71 0.71 6.96
C TYR A 20 0.39 1.18 5.56
N VAL A 21 -0.68 0.67 4.98
CA VAL A 21 -1.12 1.02 3.62
C VAL A 21 -2.48 1.72 3.75
N CYS A 22 -2.66 2.81 3.03
CA CYS A 22 -3.94 3.50 2.93
C CYS A 22 -4.26 3.81 1.47
N ASN A 23 -5.52 3.63 1.08
CA ASN A 23 -5.98 4.14 -0.21
C ASN A 23 -6.08 5.67 -0.15
N MET A 24 -5.73 6.34 -1.22
CA MET A 24 -5.91 7.79 -1.32
C MET A 24 -7.38 8.16 -1.55
N VAL A 25 -7.68 9.45 -1.42
CA VAL A 25 -8.99 10.02 -1.73
C VAL A 25 -9.08 10.48 -3.19
N GLU A 26 -10.29 10.77 -3.68
CA GLU A 26 -10.50 11.35 -5.02
C GLU A 26 -9.62 12.60 -5.24
N PRO A 27 -8.99 12.77 -6.43
CA PRO A 27 -9.17 12.01 -7.66
C PRO A 27 -8.33 10.73 -7.78
N ASN A 28 -7.57 10.36 -6.74
CA ASN A 28 -6.55 9.31 -6.77
C ASN A 28 -6.99 8.04 -6.01
N ASN A 29 -8.28 7.77 -5.89
CA ASN A 29 -8.81 6.64 -5.10
C ASN A 29 -8.39 5.22 -5.56
N GLN A 30 -7.66 5.14 -6.67
CA GLN A 30 -7.02 3.91 -7.17
C GLN A 30 -5.54 3.79 -6.81
N GLN A 31 -5.00 4.77 -6.08
CA GLN A 31 -3.62 4.83 -5.62
C GLN A 31 -3.53 4.67 -4.11
N TYR A 32 -2.34 4.31 -3.64
CA TYR A 32 -2.06 3.97 -2.26
C TYR A 32 -0.84 4.71 -1.73
N GLU A 33 -0.85 4.97 -0.43
CA GLU A 33 0.27 5.49 0.33
C GLU A 33 0.73 4.43 1.32
N VAL A 34 2.04 4.37 1.55
CA VAL A 34 2.69 3.52 2.54
C VAL A 34 3.31 4.38 3.62
N TYR A 35 2.97 4.09 4.87
CA TYR A 35 3.41 4.80 6.06
C TYR A 35 4.35 3.91 6.88
N ASN A 36 5.34 4.51 7.54
CA ASN A 36 6.13 3.82 8.56
C ASN A 36 5.37 3.70 9.91
N GLY A 37 6.00 3.07 10.90
CA GLY A 37 5.43 2.90 12.24
C GLY A 37 5.14 4.19 13.00
N ASP A 38 5.77 5.29 12.61
CA ASP A 38 5.60 6.62 13.20
C ASP A 38 4.50 7.43 12.49
N GLY A 39 3.87 6.87 11.45
CA GLY A 39 2.82 7.52 10.68
C GLY A 39 3.35 8.51 9.64
N GLU A 40 4.63 8.46 9.30
CA GLU A 40 5.21 9.26 8.21
C GLU A 40 5.03 8.54 6.88
N VAL A 41 4.67 9.29 5.84
CA VAL A 41 4.56 8.77 4.47
C VAL A 41 5.95 8.41 3.95
N MET A 42 6.17 7.13 3.69
CA MET A 42 7.41 6.60 3.11
C MET A 42 7.37 6.62 1.58
N ILE A 43 6.21 6.30 1.02
CA ILE A 43 5.96 6.27 -0.43
C ILE A 43 4.52 6.69 -0.67
N ASP A 44 4.32 7.61 -1.62
CA ASP A 44 3.02 8.10 -2.03
C ASP A 44 2.66 7.70 -3.46
N HIS A 45 1.38 7.82 -3.81
CA HIS A 45 0.86 7.65 -5.18
C HIS A 45 1.23 6.30 -5.85
N LEU A 46 1.23 5.19 -5.09
CA LEU A 46 1.45 3.85 -5.65
C LEU A 46 0.21 3.35 -6.39
N SER A 47 0.38 2.94 -7.64
CA SER A 47 -0.62 2.08 -8.28
C SER A 47 -0.72 0.72 -7.58
N ILE A 48 -1.83 0.01 -7.78
CA ILE A 48 -2.03 -1.36 -7.27
C ILE A 48 -0.84 -2.28 -7.62
N ALA A 49 -0.35 -2.22 -8.87
CA ALA A 49 0.77 -3.05 -9.30
C ALA A 49 2.06 -2.74 -8.51
N GLN A 50 2.37 -1.46 -8.33
CA GLN A 50 3.56 -1.04 -7.57
C GLN A 50 3.45 -1.39 -6.08
N LEU A 51 2.24 -1.32 -5.49
CA LEU A 51 2.01 -1.77 -4.11
C LEU A 51 2.30 -3.27 -3.96
N ILE A 52 1.82 -4.09 -4.90
CA ILE A 52 2.06 -5.53 -4.91
C ILE A 52 3.55 -5.82 -5.06
N ASP A 53 4.23 -5.18 -6.02
CA ASP A 53 5.66 -5.34 -6.26
C ASP A 53 6.48 -4.96 -5.03
N LEU A 54 6.19 -3.81 -4.41
CA LEU A 54 6.82 -3.37 -3.17
C LEU A 54 6.68 -4.43 -2.07
N SER A 55 5.47 -4.94 -1.85
CA SER A 55 5.20 -5.94 -0.81
C SER A 55 5.96 -7.27 -0.98
N ASN A 56 6.43 -7.55 -2.19
CA ASN A 56 7.23 -8.73 -2.52
C ASN A 56 8.74 -8.48 -2.44
N MET A 57 9.17 -7.22 -2.57
CA MET A 57 10.58 -6.82 -2.54
C MET A 57 11.11 -6.64 -1.12
N ILE A 58 10.34 -5.96 -0.28
CA ILE A 58 10.71 -5.71 1.12
C ILE A 58 10.11 -6.75 2.00
#